data_AF-A0A956IWX5-F1
#
_entry.id   AF-A0A956IWX5-F1
#
_cell.length_a   1.000
_cell.length_b   1.000
_cell.length_c   1.000
_cell.angle_alpha   90.00
_cell.angle_beta   90.00
_cell.angle_gamma   90.00
#
_symmetry.space_group_name_H-M   'P 1'
#
loop_
_entity.id
_entity.type
_entity.pdbx_description
1 polymer ?
#
loop_
_entity_poly.entity_id
_entity_poly.type
_entity_poly.pdbx_seq_one_letter_code
_entity_poly.pdbx_strand_id
1 'polypeptide(L)'
;MQPTIERFREVRGRSVALAAPLAVDDLLAQSMDDVSPTKWHLAHTTWYFERFVLARTDGFAPVDPRHDFLFNSYYDAVGPRHPRPRRSLITRPTLDDVWAYRRAIDAAMERLLEAGVDDELAFVIEVGLAHEEQHQELILTDIKHVLGTSLFQAAYRPAPAESAAASAPGPASAGWRAFAEGIHEIGHDGRGFAFDNEGPRHRVFLEAFEIAARTITCGELCEFIADGGYETPSLWVAEGWARVQAEGWGAPLYWE
;
A
#
# COMPACT_ATOMS: atom_id res chain seq x y z
N MET A 1 -4.76 2.94 -22.02
CA MET A 1 -4.71 1.51 -22.42
C MET A 1 -5.98 0.89 -21.88
N GLN A 2 -6.66 0.06 -22.66
CA GLN A 2 -7.88 -0.61 -22.19
C GLN A 2 -7.48 -1.71 -21.19
N PRO A 3 -8.09 -1.78 -19.98
CA PRO A 3 -7.78 -2.81 -19.00
C PRO A 3 -8.17 -4.18 -19.55
N THR A 4 -7.28 -5.16 -19.40
CA THR A 4 -7.57 -6.54 -19.83
C THR A 4 -8.11 -7.37 -18.67
N ILE A 5 -8.86 -8.42 -19.00
CA ILE A 5 -9.35 -9.40 -18.03
C ILE A 5 -8.18 -10.09 -17.33
N GLU A 6 -7.10 -10.38 -18.06
CA GLU A 6 -5.90 -10.99 -17.51
C GLU A 6 -5.26 -10.09 -16.45
N ARG A 7 -5.14 -8.78 -16.72
CA ARG A 7 -4.59 -7.81 -15.77
C ARG A 7 -5.48 -7.68 -14.54
N PHE A 8 -6.80 -7.62 -14.73
CA PHE A 8 -7.76 -7.62 -13.62
C PHE A 8 -7.58 -8.86 -12.74
N ARG A 9 -7.58 -10.07 -13.33
CA ARG A 9 -7.37 -11.34 -12.60
C ARG A 9 -6.03 -11.39 -11.88
N GLU A 10 -4.96 -10.90 -12.51
CA GLU A 10 -3.63 -10.87 -11.90
C GLU A 10 -3.61 -10.02 -10.62
N VAL A 11 -4.11 -8.78 -10.70
CA VAL A 11 -4.17 -7.87 -9.55
C VAL A 11 -5.06 -8.46 -8.46
N ARG A 12 -6.29 -8.87 -8.80
CA ARG A 12 -7.23 -9.43 -7.82
C ARG A 12 -6.68 -10.70 -7.16
N GLY A 13 -6.02 -11.56 -7.93
CA GLY A 13 -5.39 -12.79 -7.46
C GLY A 13 -4.21 -12.53 -6.52
N ARG A 14 -3.43 -11.47 -6.75
CA ARG A 14 -2.31 -11.10 -5.88
C ARG A 14 -2.77 -10.78 -4.46
N SER A 15 -3.86 -10.03 -4.30
CA SER A 15 -4.46 -9.74 -2.99
C SER A 15 -4.88 -11.02 -2.24
N VAL A 16 -5.44 -12.00 -2.96
CA VAL A 16 -5.79 -13.32 -2.38
C VAL A 16 -4.54 -14.07 -1.93
N ALA A 17 -3.52 -14.10 -2.78
CA ALA A 17 -2.25 -14.77 -2.47
C ALA A 17 -1.54 -14.15 -1.25
N LEU A 18 -1.64 -12.83 -1.07
CA LEU A 18 -1.08 -12.13 0.08
C LEU A 18 -1.81 -12.47 1.39
N ALA A 19 -3.13 -12.68 1.34
CA ALA A 19 -3.93 -13.07 2.51
C ALA A 19 -3.88 -14.57 2.82
N ALA A 20 -3.57 -15.42 1.84
CA ALA A 20 -3.60 -16.88 1.95
C ALA A 20 -2.79 -17.51 3.11
N PRO A 21 -1.60 -17.03 3.50
CA PRO A 21 -0.84 -17.66 4.58
C PRO A 21 -1.30 -17.25 5.99
N LEU A 22 -2.28 -16.35 6.10
CA LEU A 22 -2.69 -15.75 7.37
C LEU A 22 -3.77 -16.57 8.07
N ALA A 23 -3.69 -16.62 9.41
CA ALA A 23 -4.78 -17.14 10.21
C ALA A 23 -5.97 -16.16 10.19
N VAL A 24 -7.16 -16.65 10.55
CA VAL A 24 -8.35 -15.78 10.63
C VAL A 24 -8.14 -14.64 11.63
N ASP A 25 -7.49 -14.91 12.76
CA ASP A 25 -7.21 -13.91 13.79
C ASP A 25 -6.33 -12.77 13.26
N ASP A 26 -5.31 -13.09 12.46
CA ASP A 26 -4.42 -12.12 11.83
C ASP A 26 -5.17 -11.19 10.88
N LEU A 27 -6.09 -11.75 10.08
CA LEU A 27 -6.88 -11.03 9.08
C LEU A 27 -7.84 -10.00 9.69
N LEU A 28 -8.13 -10.11 10.99
CA LEU A 28 -9.09 -9.29 11.73
C LEU A 28 -8.43 -8.23 12.62
N ALA A 29 -7.12 -8.37 12.88
CA ALA A 29 -6.41 -7.53 13.83
C ALA A 29 -6.20 -6.10 13.32
N GLN A 30 -6.13 -5.16 14.27
CA GLN A 30 -5.70 -3.78 14.05
C GLN A 30 -4.77 -3.40 15.20
N SER A 31 -3.47 -3.39 14.94
CA SER A 31 -2.43 -3.19 15.95
C SER A 31 -2.17 -1.72 16.31
N MET A 32 -2.56 -0.79 15.43
CA MET A 32 -2.55 0.66 15.66
C MET A 32 -3.55 1.34 14.72
N ASP A 33 -3.85 2.62 14.95
CA ASP A 33 -4.83 3.40 14.17
C ASP A 33 -4.51 3.44 12.66
N ASP A 34 -3.22 3.42 12.31
CA ASP A 34 -2.81 3.46 10.91
C ASP A 34 -2.96 2.11 10.19
N VAL A 35 -2.88 1.01 10.93
CA VAL A 35 -3.07 -0.35 10.41
C VAL A 35 -4.56 -0.60 10.19
N SER A 36 -4.90 -1.28 9.11
CA SER A 36 -6.24 -1.80 8.85
C SER A 36 -6.23 -3.33 8.82
N PRO A 37 -7.31 -3.99 9.28
CA PRO A 37 -7.41 -5.44 9.13
C PRO A 37 -7.30 -5.85 7.66
N THR A 38 -6.57 -6.92 7.35
CA THR A 38 -6.48 -7.44 5.98
C THR A 38 -7.86 -7.76 5.40
N LYS A 39 -8.81 -8.23 6.22
CA LYS A 39 -10.23 -8.39 5.82
C LYS A 39 -10.84 -7.07 5.31
N TRP A 40 -10.51 -5.95 5.96
CA TRP A 40 -10.98 -4.63 5.54
C TRP A 40 -10.36 -4.23 4.20
N HIS A 41 -9.06 -4.45 3.97
CA HIS A 41 -8.43 -4.19 2.66
C HIS A 41 -9.05 -5.00 1.52
N LEU A 42 -9.30 -6.29 1.77
CA LEU A 42 -9.95 -7.18 0.81
C LEU A 42 -11.37 -6.72 0.44
N ALA A 43 -12.14 -6.23 1.42
CA ALA A 43 -13.47 -5.70 1.18
C ALA A 43 -13.44 -4.30 0.54
N HIS A 44 -12.54 -3.42 0.99
CA HIS A 44 -12.39 -2.04 0.50
C HIS A 44 -12.02 -1.95 -0.97
N THR A 45 -11.04 -2.74 -1.41
CA THR A 45 -10.65 -2.80 -2.82
C THR A 45 -11.78 -3.33 -3.70
N THR A 46 -12.60 -4.24 -3.16
CA THR A 46 -13.80 -4.74 -3.84
C THR A 46 -14.90 -3.70 -3.94
N TRP A 47 -15.10 -2.96 -2.84
CA TRP A 47 -16.01 -1.84 -2.76
C TRP A 47 -15.68 -0.75 -3.77
N TYR A 48 -14.39 -0.50 -4.05
CA TYR A 48 -14.00 0.42 -5.11
C TYR A 48 -14.64 0.05 -6.45
N PHE A 49 -14.48 -1.21 -6.89
CA PHE A 49 -15.04 -1.67 -8.18
C PHE A 49 -16.56 -1.68 -8.18
N GLU A 50 -17.20 -2.10 -7.08
CA GLU A 50 -18.65 -2.04 -6.96
C GLU A 50 -19.16 -0.60 -7.11
N ARG A 51 -18.57 0.33 -6.35
CA ARG A 51 -19.06 1.70 -6.20
C ARG A 51 -18.74 2.59 -7.39
N PHE A 52 -17.51 2.54 -7.89
CA PHE A 52 -17.03 3.47 -8.90
C PHE A 52 -17.11 2.92 -10.31
N VAL A 53 -17.21 1.60 -10.49
CA VAL A 53 -17.30 0.97 -11.81
C VAL A 53 -18.69 0.37 -12.04
N LEU A 54 -19.05 -0.67 -11.30
CA LEU A 54 -20.28 -1.43 -11.57
C LEU A 54 -21.55 -0.61 -11.34
N ALA A 55 -21.58 0.27 -10.34
CA ALA A 55 -22.71 1.16 -10.10
C ALA A 55 -22.95 2.20 -11.23
N ARG A 56 -22.01 2.36 -12.17
CA ARG A 56 -22.19 3.17 -13.39
C ARG A 56 -22.84 2.39 -14.54
N THR A 57 -23.02 1.08 -14.39
CA THR A 57 -23.64 0.21 -15.40
C THR A 57 -25.14 0.07 -15.16
N ASP A 58 -25.91 -0.02 -16.25
CA ASP A 58 -27.37 -0.08 -16.17
C ASP A 58 -27.85 -1.33 -15.44
N GLY A 59 -28.72 -1.14 -14.43
CA GLY A 59 -29.37 -2.22 -13.70
C GLY A 59 -28.51 -2.88 -12.62
N PHE A 60 -27.31 -2.38 -12.33
CA PHE A 60 -26.50 -2.90 -11.23
C PHE A 60 -27.09 -2.50 -9.87
N ALA A 61 -27.35 -3.50 -9.02
CA ALA A 61 -27.78 -3.30 -7.64
C ALA A 61 -26.62 -3.60 -6.69
N PRO A 62 -26.35 -2.75 -5.67
CA PRO A 62 -25.34 -3.02 -4.66
C PRO A 62 -25.59 -4.35 -3.94
N VAL A 63 -24.53 -5.09 -3.65
CA VAL A 63 -24.59 -6.37 -2.92
C VAL A 63 -25.15 -6.17 -1.52
N ASP A 64 -24.68 -5.13 -0.82
CA ASP A 64 -25.24 -4.69 0.46
C ASP A 64 -25.08 -3.16 0.58
N PRO A 65 -26.17 -2.40 0.76
CA PRO A 65 -26.10 -0.94 0.85
C PRO A 65 -25.28 -0.43 2.05
N ARG A 66 -25.00 -1.28 3.05
CA ARG A 66 -24.17 -0.92 4.21
C ARG A 66 -22.67 -0.91 3.88
N HIS A 67 -22.25 -1.51 2.75
CA HIS A 67 -20.84 -1.57 2.36
C HIS A 67 -20.24 -0.17 2.14
N ASP A 68 -21.02 0.80 1.63
CA ASP A 68 -20.57 2.20 1.50
C ASP A 68 -20.11 2.78 2.85
N PHE A 69 -20.85 2.54 3.93
CA PHE A 69 -20.44 3.01 5.26
C PHE A 69 -19.24 2.24 5.82
N LEU A 70 -19.20 0.93 5.62
CA LEU A 70 -18.18 0.06 6.23
C LEU A 70 -16.82 0.13 5.54
N PHE A 71 -16.82 0.29 4.23
CA PHE A 71 -15.64 0.13 3.39
C PHE A 71 -15.23 1.41 2.66
N ASN A 72 -15.94 2.53 2.81
CA ASN A 72 -15.40 3.82 2.40
C ASN A 72 -14.17 4.20 3.24
N SER A 73 -13.06 4.52 2.58
CA SER A 73 -11.81 4.94 3.20
C SER A 73 -11.85 6.40 3.66
N TYR A 74 -12.13 7.31 2.73
CA TYR A 74 -12.04 8.77 2.93
C TYR A 74 -12.83 9.60 1.90
N TYR A 75 -13.68 8.98 1.07
CA TYR A 75 -14.47 9.71 0.07
C TYR A 75 -15.68 10.38 0.72
N ASP A 76 -15.49 11.58 1.28
CA ASP A 76 -16.56 12.33 1.96
C ASP A 76 -17.73 12.64 1.02
N ALA A 77 -17.47 12.82 -0.28
CA ALA A 77 -18.49 13.00 -1.30
C ALA A 77 -19.38 11.76 -1.50
N VAL A 78 -18.92 10.56 -1.12
CA VAL A 78 -19.73 9.33 -1.18
C VAL A 78 -20.66 9.24 0.03
N GLY A 79 -20.19 9.64 1.21
CA GLY A 79 -21.02 9.65 2.42
C GLY A 79 -20.24 9.39 3.72
N PRO A 80 -20.95 9.22 4.85
CA PRO A 80 -20.34 8.90 6.13
C PRO A 80 -19.61 7.55 6.08
N ARG A 81 -18.64 7.36 6.97
CA ARG A 81 -17.83 6.14 7.05
C ARG A 81 -17.63 5.66 8.48
N HIS A 82 -17.38 4.36 8.62
CA HIS A 82 -16.92 3.79 9.89
C HIS A 82 -15.55 4.37 10.28
N PRO A 83 -15.34 4.80 11.54
CA PRO A 83 -14.07 5.40 11.95
C PRO A 83 -12.86 4.47 11.76
N ARG A 84 -11.79 4.98 11.13
CA ARG A 84 -10.55 4.24 10.85
C ARG A 84 -9.94 3.56 12.09
N PRO A 85 -9.82 4.21 13.27
CA PRO A 85 -9.30 3.58 14.49
C PRO A 85 -10.12 2.41 15.03
N ARG A 86 -11.30 2.15 14.46
CA ARG A 86 -12.27 1.16 14.95
C ARG A 86 -12.57 0.08 13.92
N ARG A 87 -11.76 -0.06 12.85
CA ARG A 87 -11.99 -1.03 11.77
C ARG A 87 -11.97 -2.48 12.27
N SER A 88 -11.20 -2.79 13.32
CA SER A 88 -11.24 -4.11 13.99
C SER A 88 -12.60 -4.46 14.62
N LEU A 89 -13.44 -3.47 14.94
CA LEU A 89 -14.78 -3.71 15.48
C LEU A 89 -15.79 -4.14 14.42
N ILE A 90 -15.41 -4.15 13.13
CA ILE A 90 -16.23 -4.66 12.03
C ILE A 90 -16.19 -6.20 12.05
N THR A 91 -16.88 -6.81 13.01
CA THR A 91 -17.01 -8.27 13.14
C THR A 91 -17.95 -8.86 12.09
N ARG A 92 -18.83 -8.03 11.51
CA ARG A 92 -19.66 -8.34 10.33
C ARG A 92 -19.51 -7.26 9.27
N PRO A 93 -19.46 -7.61 7.97
CA PRO A 93 -19.51 -8.97 7.38
C PRO A 93 -18.33 -9.85 7.83
N THR A 94 -18.56 -11.17 7.88
CA THR A 94 -17.52 -12.17 8.22
C THR A 94 -16.46 -12.25 7.13
N LEU A 95 -15.38 -12.99 7.40
CA LEU A 95 -14.37 -13.26 6.37
C LEU A 95 -14.99 -14.01 5.17
N ASP A 96 -15.86 -14.99 5.40
CA ASP A 96 -16.55 -15.73 4.35
C ASP A 96 -17.48 -14.83 3.52
N ASP A 97 -18.19 -13.91 4.18
CA ASP A 97 -19.03 -12.90 3.51
C ASP A 97 -18.17 -11.99 2.61
N VAL A 98 -16.98 -11.56 3.08
CA VAL A 98 -16.04 -10.75 2.29
C VAL A 98 -15.49 -11.54 1.10
N TRP A 99 -15.18 -12.83 1.27
CA TRP A 99 -14.76 -13.68 0.16
C TRP A 99 -15.89 -13.89 -0.86
N ALA A 100 -17.13 -14.07 -0.40
CA ALA A 100 -18.29 -14.15 -1.28
C ALA A 100 -18.51 -12.84 -2.05
N TYR A 101 -18.38 -11.71 -1.36
CA TYR A 101 -18.46 -10.38 -1.97
C TYR A 101 -17.39 -10.18 -3.05
N ARG A 102 -16.13 -10.53 -2.77
CA ARG A 102 -15.05 -10.52 -3.75
C ARG A 102 -15.40 -11.30 -5.00
N ARG A 103 -15.78 -12.58 -4.85
CA ARG A 103 -16.13 -13.44 -5.99
C ARG A 103 -17.30 -12.87 -6.81
N ALA A 104 -18.31 -12.29 -6.16
CA ALA A 104 -19.46 -11.72 -6.85
C ALA A 104 -19.07 -10.50 -7.70
N ILE A 105 -18.27 -9.59 -7.15
CA ILE A 105 -17.78 -8.40 -7.85
C ILE A 105 -16.77 -8.78 -8.93
N ASP A 106 -15.86 -9.72 -8.67
CA ASP A 106 -14.91 -10.21 -9.67
C ASP A 106 -15.65 -10.79 -10.89
N ALA A 107 -16.68 -11.62 -10.68
CA ALA A 107 -17.48 -12.17 -11.77
C ALA A 107 -18.26 -11.09 -12.55
N ALA A 108 -18.73 -10.03 -11.88
CA ALA A 108 -19.41 -8.91 -12.53
C ALA A 108 -18.44 -8.05 -13.36
N MET A 109 -17.25 -7.79 -12.82
CA MET A 109 -16.17 -7.08 -13.51
C MET A 109 -15.69 -7.84 -14.74
N GLU A 110 -15.51 -9.15 -14.66
CA GLU A 110 -15.13 -9.97 -15.81
C GLU A 110 -16.16 -9.87 -16.94
N ARG A 111 -17.46 -9.99 -16.63
CA ARG A 111 -18.53 -9.82 -17.64
C ARG A 111 -18.52 -8.42 -18.26
N LEU A 112 -18.27 -7.39 -17.46
CA LEU A 112 -18.19 -6.00 -17.94
C LEU A 112 -17.00 -5.83 -18.90
N LEU A 113 -15.83 -6.36 -18.54
CA LEU A 113 -14.63 -6.31 -19.38
C LEU A 113 -14.80 -7.11 -20.67
N GLU A 114 -15.47 -8.26 -20.63
CA GLU A 114 -15.81 -9.06 -21.82
C GLU A 114 -16.76 -8.32 -22.77
N ALA A 115 -17.72 -7.56 -22.23
CA ALA A 115 -18.65 -6.76 -23.01
C ALA A 115 -17.99 -5.52 -23.65
N GLY A 116 -16.84 -5.10 -23.13
CA GLY A 116 -16.14 -3.88 -23.52
C GLY A 116 -16.64 -2.66 -22.74
N VAL A 117 -15.73 -1.71 -22.53
CA VAL A 117 -15.97 -0.47 -21.78
C VAL A 117 -15.51 0.74 -22.58
N ASP A 118 -16.11 1.91 -22.33
CA ASP A 118 -15.61 3.17 -22.90
C ASP A 118 -14.30 3.62 -22.23
N ASP A 119 -13.66 4.64 -22.80
CA ASP A 119 -12.36 5.13 -22.32
C ASP A 119 -12.44 5.75 -20.91
N GLU A 120 -13.58 6.32 -20.52
CA GLU A 120 -13.76 6.89 -19.18
C GLU A 120 -13.79 5.78 -18.13
N LEU A 121 -14.62 4.76 -18.35
CA LEU A 121 -14.74 3.64 -17.44
C LEU A 121 -13.47 2.79 -17.42
N ALA A 122 -12.80 2.64 -18.57
CA ALA A 122 -11.48 2.03 -18.65
C ALA A 122 -10.47 2.73 -17.74
N PHE A 123 -10.45 4.06 -17.72
CA PHE A 123 -9.58 4.82 -16.82
C PHE A 123 -9.93 4.59 -15.35
N VAL A 124 -11.22 4.61 -14.98
CA VAL A 124 -11.65 4.34 -13.59
C VAL A 124 -11.29 2.92 -13.14
N ILE A 125 -11.36 1.95 -14.04
CA ILE A 125 -10.93 0.57 -13.76
C ILE A 125 -9.42 0.52 -13.53
N GLU A 126 -8.61 1.18 -14.34
CA GLU A 126 -7.16 1.26 -14.14
C GLU A 126 -6.79 1.96 -12.82
N VAL A 127 -7.50 3.05 -12.44
CA VAL A 127 -7.35 3.65 -11.11
C VAL A 127 -7.68 2.63 -10.02
N GLY A 128 -8.75 1.84 -10.17
CA GLY A 128 -9.13 0.80 -9.22
C GLY A 128 -8.09 -0.31 -9.09
N LEU A 129 -7.46 -0.70 -10.19
CA LEU A 129 -6.37 -1.69 -10.19
C LEU A 129 -5.13 -1.16 -9.49
N ALA A 130 -4.70 0.07 -9.82
CA ALA A 130 -3.55 0.70 -9.15
C ALA A 130 -3.83 0.96 -7.67
N HIS A 131 -5.06 1.33 -7.31
CA HIS A 131 -5.53 1.45 -5.93
C HIS A 131 -5.47 0.11 -5.18
N GLU A 132 -5.84 -1.01 -5.81
CA GLU A 132 -5.66 -2.32 -5.18
C GLU A 132 -4.19 -2.70 -5.03
N GLU A 133 -3.31 -2.32 -5.96
CA GLU A 133 -1.87 -2.52 -5.81
C GLU A 133 -1.27 -1.71 -4.65
N GLN A 134 -1.73 -0.48 -4.41
CA GLN A 134 -1.41 0.26 -3.18
C GLN A 134 -1.87 -0.52 -1.94
N HIS A 135 -3.08 -1.07 -1.98
CA HIS A 135 -3.61 -1.88 -0.88
C HIS A 135 -2.89 -3.22 -0.71
N GLN A 136 -2.26 -3.77 -1.75
CA GLN A 136 -1.42 -4.97 -1.64
C GLN A 136 -0.14 -4.69 -0.88
N GLU A 137 0.48 -3.53 -1.11
CA GLU A 137 1.60 -3.06 -0.30
C GLU A 137 1.17 -2.84 1.16
N LEU A 138 0.02 -2.19 1.37
CA LEU A 138 -0.52 -1.97 2.73
C LEU A 138 -0.83 -3.29 3.44
N ILE A 139 -1.38 -4.31 2.76
CA ILE A 139 -1.59 -5.63 3.35
C ILE A 139 -0.27 -6.19 3.92
N LEU A 140 0.85 -6.02 3.21
CA LEU A 140 2.17 -6.48 3.65
C LEU A 140 2.71 -5.66 4.83
N THR A 141 2.60 -4.33 4.81
CA THR A 141 3.07 -3.48 5.91
C THR A 141 2.24 -3.69 7.18
N ASP A 142 0.92 -3.78 7.01
CA ASP A 142 -0.03 -3.91 8.10
C ASP A 142 0.09 -5.27 8.78
N ILE A 143 0.19 -6.35 7.99
CA ILE A 143 0.40 -7.68 8.57
C ILE A 143 1.77 -7.82 9.22
N LYS A 144 2.80 -7.17 8.69
CA LYS A 144 4.12 -7.14 9.32
C LYS A 144 4.04 -6.48 10.69
N HIS A 145 3.27 -5.42 10.85
CA HIS A 145 3.07 -4.78 12.15
C HIS A 145 2.23 -5.65 13.09
N VAL A 146 1.14 -6.27 12.61
CA VAL A 146 0.32 -7.19 13.41
C VAL A 146 1.16 -8.35 13.95
N LEU A 147 1.92 -9.03 13.08
CA LEU A 147 2.75 -10.16 13.48
C LEU A 147 3.99 -9.74 14.29
N GLY A 148 4.60 -8.60 13.93
CA GLY A 148 5.78 -8.06 14.60
C GLY A 148 5.50 -7.52 16.01
N THR A 149 4.25 -7.17 16.32
CA THR A 149 3.82 -6.77 17.68
C THR A 149 3.24 -7.93 18.49
N SER A 150 3.03 -9.10 17.88
CA SER A 150 2.57 -10.28 18.59
C SER A 150 3.64 -10.80 19.53
N LEU A 151 3.26 -11.10 20.79
CA LEU A 151 4.15 -11.74 21.76
C LEU A 151 4.58 -13.15 21.32
N PHE A 152 3.74 -13.80 20.52
CA PHE A 152 4.09 -15.05 19.86
C PHE A 152 4.54 -14.72 18.43
N GLN A 153 5.85 -14.62 18.23
CA GLN A 153 6.45 -14.30 16.93
C GLN A 153 6.09 -15.39 15.92
N ALA A 154 5.37 -14.99 14.88
CA ALA A 154 4.99 -15.86 13.77
C ALA A 154 5.55 -15.30 12.47
N ALA A 155 6.19 -16.16 11.67
CA ALA A 155 6.65 -15.79 10.35
C ALA A 155 5.46 -15.75 9.38
N TYR A 156 5.31 -14.64 8.65
CA TYR A 156 4.31 -14.49 7.59
C TYR A 156 4.37 -15.64 6.57
N ARG A 157 5.59 -16.01 6.17
CA ARG A 157 5.90 -17.17 5.33
C ARG A 157 7.24 -17.75 5.79
N PRO A 158 7.48 -19.06 5.61
CA PRO A 158 8.80 -19.64 5.84
C PRO A 158 9.85 -18.90 5.02
N ALA A 159 11.01 -18.64 5.61
CA ALA A 159 12.14 -18.09 4.87
C ALA A 159 12.49 -19.04 3.71
N PRO A 160 12.67 -18.53 2.47
CA PRO A 160 13.22 -19.34 1.39
C PRO A 160 14.56 -19.94 1.82
N ALA A 161 14.82 -21.21 1.51
CA ALA A 161 16.05 -21.90 1.91
C ALA A 161 17.33 -21.17 1.45
N GLU A 162 17.25 -20.35 0.40
CA GLU A 162 18.34 -19.57 -0.18
C GLU A 162 18.48 -18.15 0.40
N SER A 163 17.55 -17.68 1.24
CA SER A 163 17.56 -16.32 1.79
C SER A 163 18.70 -16.06 2.78
N ALA A 164 19.32 -17.09 3.35
CA ALA A 164 20.50 -16.94 4.20
C ALA A 164 21.77 -16.57 3.40
N ALA A 165 21.74 -16.71 2.07
CA ALA A 165 22.88 -16.52 1.17
C ALA A 165 22.72 -15.34 0.20
N ALA A 166 21.66 -14.54 0.33
CA ALA A 166 21.47 -13.33 -0.48
C ALA A 166 22.46 -12.24 -0.03
N SER A 167 23.69 -12.39 -0.51
CA SER A 167 24.65 -11.36 -0.86
C SER A 167 24.68 -10.16 0.08
N ALA A 168 25.63 -10.16 1.03
CA ALA A 168 26.29 -8.90 1.37
C ALA A 168 26.59 -8.22 0.03
N PRO A 169 26.14 -6.98 -0.22
CA PRO A 169 26.47 -6.31 -1.46
C PRO A 169 27.99 -6.32 -1.55
N GLY A 170 28.54 -7.18 -2.44
CA GLY A 170 29.94 -7.11 -2.82
C GLY A 170 30.18 -5.66 -3.23
N PRO A 171 31.37 -5.08 -2.94
CA PRO A 171 31.57 -3.63 -2.83
C PRO A 171 31.05 -2.91 -4.08
N ALA A 172 29.75 -2.58 -4.08
CA ALA A 172 29.14 -1.74 -5.05
C ALA A 172 29.71 -0.38 -4.68
N SER A 173 30.58 0.14 -5.55
CA SER A 173 31.31 1.38 -5.33
C SER A 173 30.40 2.36 -4.61
N ALA A 174 30.85 2.88 -3.46
CA ALA A 174 30.26 4.02 -2.75
C ALA A 174 30.34 5.24 -3.68
N GLY A 175 29.53 5.22 -4.73
CA GLY A 175 29.59 6.10 -5.87
C GLY A 175 28.45 7.08 -5.82
N TRP A 176 28.75 8.29 -6.23
CA TRP A 176 27.80 9.37 -6.35
C TRP A 176 27.40 9.50 -7.82
N ARG A 177 26.10 9.68 -8.06
CA ARG A 177 25.57 10.05 -9.36
C ARG A 177 25.43 11.56 -9.37
N ALA A 178 26.28 12.22 -10.16
CA ALA A 178 26.25 13.66 -10.31
C ALA A 178 25.14 14.10 -11.28
N PHE A 179 24.44 15.16 -10.91
CA PHE A 179 23.41 15.83 -11.69
C PHE A 179 23.87 17.27 -11.90
N ALA A 180 24.01 17.66 -13.17
CA ALA A 180 24.40 19.01 -13.53
C ALA A 180 23.29 20.01 -13.19
N GLU A 181 23.70 21.23 -12.81
CA GLU A 181 22.79 22.35 -12.66
C GLU A 181 22.05 22.62 -13.98
N GLY A 182 20.79 23.03 -13.89
CA GLY A 182 20.02 23.39 -15.07
C GLY A 182 18.52 23.26 -14.91
N ILE A 183 17.83 23.48 -16.02
CA ILE A 183 16.38 23.29 -16.13
C ILE A 183 16.12 21.84 -16.52
N HIS A 184 15.38 21.13 -15.68
CA HIS A 184 14.95 19.75 -15.88
C HIS A 184 13.43 19.68 -15.97
N GLU A 185 12.90 18.63 -16.59
CA GLU A 185 11.47 18.36 -16.61
C GLU A 185 11.14 17.18 -15.70
N ILE A 186 10.14 17.36 -14.83
CA ILE A 186 9.60 16.31 -13.96
C ILE A 186 8.09 16.17 -14.17
N GLY A 187 7.56 14.99 -13.82
CA GLY A 187 6.16 14.65 -13.94
C GLY A 187 5.80 13.81 -15.18
N HIS A 188 4.61 13.22 -15.15
CA HIS A 188 4.11 12.29 -16.16
C HIS A 188 3.94 12.93 -17.54
N ASP A 189 4.39 12.24 -18.58
CA ASP A 189 4.39 12.76 -19.97
C ASP A 189 3.07 12.53 -20.72
N GLY A 190 2.08 11.93 -20.05
CA GLY A 190 0.75 11.63 -20.58
C GLY A 190 0.63 10.28 -21.27
N ARG A 191 1.68 9.44 -21.30
CA ARG A 191 1.63 8.09 -21.89
C ARG A 191 1.41 7.03 -20.83
N GLY A 192 0.31 6.28 -20.94
CA GLY A 192 -0.02 5.24 -19.96
C GLY A 192 -0.64 5.81 -18.68
N PHE A 193 -0.88 4.92 -17.72
CA PHE A 193 -1.47 5.28 -16.44
C PHE A 193 -0.47 6.02 -15.54
N ALA A 194 -0.95 7.04 -14.84
CA ALA A 194 -0.30 7.69 -13.71
C ALA A 194 -1.38 8.23 -12.78
N PHE A 195 -1.06 8.37 -11.49
CA PHE A 195 -1.92 9.12 -10.59
C PHE A 195 -1.90 10.61 -10.94
N ASP A 196 -2.95 11.32 -10.53
CA ASP A 196 -3.13 12.75 -10.80
C ASP A 196 -2.00 13.61 -10.22
N ASN A 197 -1.47 13.22 -9.06
CA ASN A 197 -0.36 13.88 -8.37
C ASN A 197 1.00 13.76 -9.08
N GLU A 198 1.12 12.91 -10.10
CA GLU A 198 2.34 12.76 -10.89
C GLU A 198 2.44 13.79 -12.01
N GLY A 199 1.39 14.56 -12.25
CA GLY A 199 1.32 15.57 -13.31
C GLY A 199 0.93 16.97 -12.83
N PRO A 200 0.85 17.93 -13.77
CA PRO A 200 1.36 17.85 -15.14
C PRO A 200 2.89 17.91 -15.18
N ARG A 201 3.48 17.42 -16.28
CA ARG A 201 4.91 17.60 -16.55
C ARG A 201 5.26 19.09 -16.61
N HIS A 202 6.29 19.50 -15.88
CA HIS A 202 6.70 20.90 -15.79
C HIS A 202 8.21 21.04 -15.59
N ARG A 203 8.71 22.25 -15.80
CA ARG A 203 10.12 22.59 -15.68
C ARG A 203 10.46 23.01 -14.26
N VAL A 204 11.56 22.49 -13.73
CA VAL A 204 12.17 22.87 -12.45
C VAL A 204 13.62 23.24 -12.68
N PHE A 205 14.12 24.24 -11.97
CA PHE A 205 15.55 24.52 -11.92
C PHE A 205 16.16 23.76 -10.74
N LEU A 206 17.22 23.01 -11.01
CA LEU A 206 17.99 22.32 -9.99
C LEU A 206 19.42 22.86 -10.02
N GLU A 207 19.98 23.15 -8.84
CA GLU A 207 21.42 23.36 -8.69
C GLU A 207 22.17 22.03 -8.92
N ALA A 208 23.49 22.07 -9.06
CA ALA A 208 24.28 20.86 -9.18
C ALA A 208 24.26 20.09 -7.85
N PHE A 209 24.00 18.79 -7.91
CA PHE A 209 23.95 17.92 -6.72
C PHE A 209 24.34 16.49 -7.08
N GLU A 210 24.49 15.65 -6.05
CA GLU A 210 24.76 14.24 -6.24
C GLU A 210 23.80 13.38 -5.39
N ILE A 211 23.45 12.20 -5.89
CA ILE A 211 22.71 11.17 -5.12
C ILE A 211 23.59 9.92 -5.03
N ALA A 212 23.66 9.31 -3.84
CA ALA A 212 24.34 8.04 -3.65
C ALA A 212 23.73 6.95 -4.55
N ALA A 213 24.57 6.12 -5.17
CA ALA A 213 24.14 5.06 -6.08
C ALA A 213 23.46 3.86 -5.39
N ARG A 214 23.41 3.85 -4.05
CA ARG A 214 22.74 2.85 -3.21
C ARG A 214 22.07 3.50 -2.01
N THR A 215 21.13 2.79 -1.41
CA THR A 215 20.52 3.16 -0.13
C THR A 215 21.50 2.93 1.04
N ILE A 216 21.20 3.56 2.17
CA ILE A 216 21.89 3.32 3.45
C ILE A 216 21.66 1.87 3.87
N THR A 217 22.72 1.21 4.34
CA THR A 217 22.70 -0.18 4.82
C THR A 217 22.38 -0.25 6.31
N CYS A 218 21.97 -1.44 6.80
CA CYS A 218 21.81 -1.66 8.23
C CYS A 218 23.12 -1.43 9.01
N GLY A 219 24.28 -1.78 8.44
CA GLY A 219 25.58 -1.57 9.07
C GLY A 219 25.92 -0.09 9.27
N GLU A 220 25.71 0.74 8.26
CA GLU A 220 25.92 2.20 8.38
C GLU A 220 24.93 2.84 9.37
N LEU A 221 23.71 2.32 9.45
CA LEU A 221 22.75 2.78 10.44
C LEU A 221 23.14 2.36 11.87
N CYS A 222 23.75 1.19 12.05
CA CYS A 222 24.36 0.81 13.32
C CYS A 222 25.51 1.75 13.71
N GLU A 223 26.34 2.20 12.76
CA GLU A 223 27.39 3.20 13.02
C GLU A 223 26.79 4.52 13.49
N PHE A 224 25.72 5.01 12.85
CA PHE A 224 24.97 6.19 13.29
C PHE A 224 24.41 6.04 14.72
N ILE A 225 23.83 4.88 15.05
CA ILE A 225 23.32 4.60 16.40
C ILE A 225 24.47 4.57 17.42
N ALA A 226 25.57 3.88 17.10
CA ALA A 226 26.72 3.74 17.99
C ALA A 226 27.43 5.08 18.27
N ASP A 227 27.38 6.03 17.34
CA ASP A 227 27.91 7.38 17.50
C ASP A 227 26.93 8.35 18.20
N GLY A 228 25.85 7.84 18.80
CA GLY A 228 24.91 8.66 19.57
C GLY A 228 23.87 9.38 18.71
N GLY A 229 23.51 8.82 17.55
CA GLY A 229 22.60 9.44 16.59
C GLY A 229 21.20 9.75 17.14
N TYR A 230 20.69 8.93 18.07
CA TYR A 230 19.40 9.15 18.74
C TYR A 230 19.50 9.99 20.01
N GLU A 231 20.73 10.34 20.42
CA GLU A 231 21.04 11.12 21.62
C GLU A 231 21.54 12.53 21.29
N THR A 232 21.80 12.84 20.01
CA THR A 232 22.40 14.10 19.57
C THR A 232 21.39 15.05 18.90
N PRO A 233 20.89 16.10 19.59
CA PRO A 233 19.79 16.93 19.09
C PRO A 233 20.10 17.68 17.79
N SER A 234 21.36 18.04 17.57
CA SER A 234 21.77 18.82 16.39
C SER A 234 21.68 18.03 15.07
N LEU A 235 21.50 16.71 15.13
CA LEU A 235 21.29 15.87 13.95
C LEU A 235 19.82 15.81 13.50
N TRP A 236 18.90 16.40 14.28
CA TRP A 236 17.48 16.30 14.07
C TRP A 236 16.86 17.67 13.79
N VAL A 237 15.83 17.69 12.95
CA VAL A 237 14.88 18.80 12.93
C VAL A 237 14.08 18.80 14.24
N ALA A 238 13.67 19.98 14.72
CA ALA A 238 13.10 20.14 16.06
C ALA A 238 11.90 19.22 16.36
N GLU A 239 10.99 19.05 15.39
CA GLU A 239 9.83 18.14 15.54
C GLU A 239 10.28 16.67 15.63
N GLY A 240 11.30 16.27 14.85
CA GLY A 240 11.89 14.94 14.90
C GLY A 240 12.53 14.65 16.25
N TRP A 241 13.30 15.60 16.79
CA TRP A 241 13.92 15.46 18.11
C TRP A 241 12.86 15.31 19.21
N ALA A 242 11.81 16.14 19.16
CA ALA A 242 10.71 16.05 20.12
C ALA A 242 10.04 14.66 20.08
N ARG A 243 9.87 14.07 18.90
CA ARG A 243 9.28 12.74 18.74
C ARG A 243 10.22 11.62 19.22
N VAL A 244 11.51 11.68 18.90
CA VAL A 244 12.53 10.75 19.42
C VAL A 244 12.47 10.69 20.95
N GLN A 245 12.41 11.84 21.61
CA GLN A 245 12.33 11.91 23.08
C GLN A 245 11.00 11.42 23.63
N ALA A 246 9.87 11.79 23.00
CA ALA A 246 8.54 11.42 23.48
C ALA A 246 8.25 9.92 23.35
N GLU A 247 8.73 9.29 22.29
CA GLU A 247 8.48 7.88 21.99
C GLU A 247 9.66 6.96 22.36
N GLY A 248 10.79 7.53 22.82
CA GLY A 248 11.96 6.77 23.24
C GLY A 248 12.64 5.99 22.10
N TRP A 249 12.69 6.58 20.90
CA TRP A 249 13.31 5.92 19.75
C TRP A 249 14.82 5.79 19.94
N GLY A 250 15.35 4.58 19.74
CA GLY A 250 16.79 4.30 19.74
C GLY A 250 17.27 3.45 18.54
N ALA A 251 16.35 2.99 17.71
CA ALA A 251 16.61 2.18 16.53
C ALA A 251 15.40 2.23 15.57
N PRO A 252 15.53 1.75 14.32
CA PRO A 252 14.39 1.54 13.44
C PRO A 252 13.36 0.58 14.04
N LEU A 253 12.11 0.70 13.57
CA LEU A 253 11.01 -0.18 13.96
C LEU A 253 11.38 -1.66 13.73
N TYR A 254 11.04 -2.51 14.70
CA TYR A 254 11.32 -3.96 14.78
C TYR A 254 12.77 -4.37 15.12
N TRP A 255 13.68 -3.44 15.41
CA TRP A 255 15.02 -3.76 15.91
C TRP A 255 14.99 -3.89 17.43
N GLU A 256 15.65 -4.92 17.97
CA GLU A 256 15.77 -5.24 19.40
C GLU A 256 17.23 -5.36 19.82
#